data_AF-A0AA88HJB6-F1
#
_entry.id   AF-A0AA88HJB6-F1
#
_cell.length_a   1.000
_cell.length_b   1.000
_cell.length_c   1.000
_cell.angle_alpha   90.00
_cell.angle_beta   90.00
_cell.angle_gamma   90.00
#
_symmetry.space_group_name_H-M   'P 1'
#
loop_
_entity.id
_entity.type
_entity.pdbx_description
1 polymer ?
#
loop_
_entity_poly.entity_id
_entity_poly.type
_entity_poly.pdbx_seq_one_letter_code
_entity_poly.pdbx_strand_id
1 'polypeptide(L)'
;MVALSSPNQTENGSVKVSSVHESDKSIFLPSVNLPLDKLKERIYRNLKKLEVVGKVSKENGFAAILESLGRDILGYGKQRRSRLIELERLRIAKERLDVKTKSIKDQASYYNQYLQTCLSGLAPPVKKKRGVFQMTLKSHRSIKYTATKLIEKGVLIEIKGLEPLHVKSVIFEIKPLEKEPGKFKISAIYLGVNVEEIELDIQELLQQQYEGATIINLFGKAAININLLLHLLYAKFYPKK
;
A
#
# COMPACT_ATOMS: atom_id res chain seq x y z
N MET A 1 -45.61 -7.56 41.53
CA MET A 1 -45.73 -6.85 40.23
C MET A 1 -44.57 -7.32 39.37
N VAL A 2 -44.73 -8.39 38.58
CA VAL A 2 -45.27 -8.41 37.19
C VAL A 2 -44.32 -7.61 36.28
N ALA A 3 -43.35 -8.28 35.62
CA ALA A 3 -43.36 -8.78 34.22
C ALA A 3 -43.23 -7.62 33.19
N LEU A 4 -42.39 -7.66 32.14
CA LEU A 4 -42.41 -8.48 30.92
C LEU A 4 -41.15 -8.09 30.08
N SER A 5 -40.33 -9.03 29.58
CA SER A 5 -40.36 -9.68 28.24
C SER A 5 -39.25 -9.19 27.28
N SER A 6 -38.30 -10.08 26.93
CA SER A 6 -37.67 -10.18 25.59
C SER A 6 -38.72 -10.68 24.54
N PRO A 7 -38.49 -10.90 23.20
CA PRO A 7 -37.23 -11.07 22.43
C PRO A 7 -37.26 -10.65 20.92
N ASN A 8 -36.25 -11.13 20.16
CA ASN A 8 -36.19 -11.40 18.69
C ASN A 8 -35.86 -10.27 17.69
N GLN A 9 -35.15 -10.49 16.55
CA GLN A 9 -34.27 -11.53 15.98
C GLN A 9 -33.78 -11.01 14.59
N THR A 10 -32.58 -11.43 14.14
CA THR A 10 -32.16 -11.80 12.74
C THR A 10 -32.25 -10.75 11.58
N GLU A 11 -31.42 -10.67 10.53
CA GLU A 11 -30.76 -11.63 9.61
C GLU A 11 -29.62 -10.91 8.84
N ASN A 12 -28.43 -11.50 8.69
CA ASN A 12 -27.88 -12.28 7.53
C ASN A 12 -26.97 -11.48 6.56
N GLY A 13 -25.83 -12.09 6.22
CA GLY A 13 -24.92 -11.61 5.19
C GLY A 13 -23.53 -12.25 5.23
N SER A 14 -23.45 -13.58 5.26
CA SER A 14 -22.19 -14.32 5.10
C SER A 14 -21.70 -14.29 3.66
N VAL A 15 -20.43 -13.92 3.45
CA VAL A 15 -19.66 -14.32 2.25
C VAL A 15 -18.36 -14.99 2.71
N LYS A 16 -18.26 -16.28 2.36
CA LYS A 16 -17.11 -17.17 2.56
C LYS A 16 -15.88 -16.69 1.79
N VAL A 17 -14.72 -16.69 2.46
CA VAL A 17 -13.42 -16.90 1.78
C VAL A 17 -12.66 -17.99 2.54
N SER A 18 -12.85 -19.20 2.01
CA SER A 18 -11.96 -20.36 1.97
C SER A 18 -11.06 -20.69 3.18
N SER A 19 -11.50 -21.72 3.90
CA SER A 19 -10.73 -22.59 4.78
C SER A 19 -9.61 -23.33 4.05
N VAL A 20 -8.36 -22.94 4.31
CA VAL A 20 -7.18 -23.78 4.10
C VAL A 20 -6.32 -23.63 5.34
N HIS A 21 -6.47 -24.55 6.30
CA HIS A 21 -5.48 -24.94 7.34
C HIS A 21 -6.12 -25.66 8.55
N GLU A 22 -7.15 -26.48 8.33
CA GLU A 22 -7.73 -27.32 9.39
C GLU A 22 -7.49 -28.83 9.16
N SER A 23 -6.78 -29.22 8.09
CA SER A 23 -6.54 -30.62 7.71
C SER A 23 -5.41 -31.31 8.47
N ASP A 24 -4.48 -30.56 9.06
CA ASP A 24 -3.18 -31.13 9.47
C ASP A 24 -3.16 -31.66 10.92
N LYS A 25 -4.26 -31.45 11.67
CA LYS A 25 -4.42 -32.03 13.02
C LYS A 25 -4.83 -33.51 13.02
N SER A 26 -5.11 -34.09 11.85
CA SER A 26 -5.61 -35.47 11.74
C SER A 26 -4.53 -36.55 11.58
N ILE A 27 -3.25 -36.18 11.46
CA ILE A 27 -2.17 -37.15 11.22
C ILE A 27 -1.68 -37.82 12.50
N PHE A 28 -1.89 -37.20 13.67
CA PHE A 28 -1.55 -37.79 14.97
C PHE A 28 -2.83 -38.33 15.65
N LEU A 29 -3.34 -39.45 15.14
CA LEU A 29 -4.52 -40.08 15.72
C LEU A 29 -4.20 -40.74 17.07
N PRO A 30 -5.10 -40.65 18.06
CA PRO A 30 -5.04 -41.40 19.31
C PRO A 30 -5.37 -42.87 19.01
N SER A 31 -4.42 -43.62 18.47
CA SER A 31 -4.58 -45.04 18.12
C SER A 31 -4.32 -46.00 19.28
N VAL A 32 -4.17 -45.49 20.51
CA VAL A 32 -3.70 -46.31 21.64
C VAL A 32 -4.79 -47.25 22.20
N ASN A 33 -6.07 -47.03 21.85
CA ASN A 33 -7.21 -47.71 22.50
C ASN A 33 -8.10 -48.58 21.57
N LEU A 34 -7.62 -49.07 20.42
CA LEU A 34 -8.40 -50.02 19.59
C LEU A 34 -8.08 -51.48 19.96
N PRO A 35 -9.07 -52.39 19.95
CA PRO A 35 -8.81 -53.82 20.09
C PRO A 35 -7.93 -54.33 18.94
N LEU A 36 -7.09 -55.32 19.25
CA LEU A 36 -5.99 -55.79 18.40
C LEU A 36 -6.44 -56.17 16.98
N ASP A 37 -7.62 -56.78 16.85
CA ASP A 37 -8.13 -57.25 15.55
C ASP A 37 -8.46 -56.08 14.62
N LYS A 38 -9.09 -55.03 15.14
CA LYS A 38 -9.39 -53.82 14.37
C LYS A 38 -8.12 -53.08 13.98
N LEU A 39 -7.07 -53.15 14.79
CA LEU A 39 -5.76 -52.57 14.48
C LEU A 39 -5.10 -53.33 13.31
N LYS A 40 -5.11 -54.66 13.35
CA LYS A 40 -4.59 -55.52 12.26
C LYS A 40 -5.32 -55.24 10.95
N GLU A 41 -6.65 -55.23 10.94
CA GLU A 41 -7.44 -54.90 9.75
C GLU A 41 -7.10 -53.52 9.18
N ARG A 42 -6.84 -52.54 10.04
CA ARG A 42 -6.47 -51.19 9.62
C ARG A 42 -5.08 -51.16 9.00
N ILE A 43 -4.10 -51.86 9.59
CA ILE A 43 -2.75 -51.99 9.04
C ILE A 43 -2.83 -52.63 7.65
N TYR A 44 -3.55 -53.75 7.48
CA TYR A 44 -3.70 -54.40 6.18
C TYR A 44 -4.38 -53.51 5.12
N ARG A 45 -5.41 -52.75 5.50
CA ARG A 45 -6.05 -51.77 4.61
C ARG A 45 -5.08 -50.69 4.16
N ASN A 46 -4.25 -50.17 5.06
CA ASN A 46 -3.27 -49.14 4.75
C ASN A 46 -2.11 -49.70 3.90
N LEU A 47 -1.66 -50.92 4.16
CA LEU A 47 -0.64 -51.60 3.35
C LEU A 47 -1.10 -51.80 1.91
N LYS A 48 -2.35 -52.24 1.69
CA LYS A 48 -2.93 -52.34 0.34
C LYS A 48 -2.94 -50.99 -0.39
N LYS A 49 -3.28 -49.90 0.33
CA LYS A 49 -3.24 -48.54 -0.27
C LYS A 49 -1.82 -48.12 -0.65
N LEU A 50 -0.83 -48.41 0.19
CA LEU A 50 0.58 -48.07 -0.06
C LEU A 50 1.18 -48.87 -1.22
N GLU A 51 0.70 -50.09 -1.43
CA GLU A 51 1.07 -50.96 -2.56
C GLU A 51 0.53 -50.43 -3.89
N VAL A 52 -0.72 -49.95 -3.92
CA VAL A 52 -1.30 -49.30 -5.11
C VAL A 52 -0.51 -48.05 -5.52
N VAL A 53 0.05 -47.33 -4.53
CA VAL A 53 0.90 -46.14 -4.75
C VAL A 53 2.35 -46.53 -5.11
N GLY A 54 2.68 -47.83 -5.12
CA GLY A 54 4.00 -48.34 -5.50
C GLY A 54 5.11 -48.09 -4.48
N LYS A 55 4.78 -47.62 -3.26
CA LYS A 55 5.79 -47.39 -2.21
C LYS A 55 6.25 -48.67 -1.52
N VAL A 56 5.49 -49.75 -1.68
CA VAL A 56 5.72 -51.00 -0.95
C VAL A 56 5.27 -52.17 -1.80
N SER A 57 6.07 -53.24 -1.82
CA SER A 57 5.72 -54.48 -2.52
C SER A 57 5.43 -55.59 -1.51
N LYS A 58 4.34 -56.34 -1.75
CA LYS A 58 4.03 -57.58 -1.02
C LYS A 58 5.11 -58.65 -1.22
N GLU A 59 5.74 -58.67 -2.40
CA GLU A 59 6.76 -59.66 -2.78
C GLU A 59 8.01 -59.55 -1.90
N ASN A 60 8.34 -58.34 -1.47
CA ASN A 60 9.47 -58.06 -0.58
C ASN A 60 9.10 -58.08 0.91
N GLY A 61 7.94 -58.64 1.28
CA GLY A 61 7.50 -58.74 2.67
C GLY A 61 7.35 -57.39 3.39
N PHE A 62 7.05 -56.31 2.65
CA PHE A 62 6.98 -54.94 3.17
C PHE A 62 8.29 -54.42 3.81
N ALA A 63 9.46 -54.99 3.48
CA ALA A 63 10.76 -54.64 4.05
C ALA A 63 11.10 -53.14 3.96
N ALA A 64 10.69 -52.46 2.88
CA ALA A 64 10.92 -51.03 2.70
C ALA A 64 10.26 -50.17 3.80
N ILE A 65 9.04 -50.53 4.24
CA ILE A 65 8.38 -49.85 5.36
C ILE A 65 9.16 -50.13 6.64
N LEU A 66 9.54 -51.38 6.87
CA LEU A 66 10.24 -51.77 8.09
C LEU A 66 11.59 -51.05 8.21
N GLU A 67 12.32 -50.92 7.11
CA GLU A 67 13.58 -50.19 7.04
C GLU A 67 13.37 -48.68 7.24
N SER A 68 12.29 -48.10 6.68
CA SER A 68 11.94 -46.70 6.94
C SER A 68 11.57 -46.46 8.41
N LEU A 69 10.80 -47.35 9.02
CA LEU A 69 10.42 -47.28 10.44
C LEU A 69 11.64 -47.45 11.34
N GLY A 70 12.52 -48.40 11.00
CA GLY A 70 13.79 -48.59 11.70
C GLY A 70 14.66 -47.33 11.62
N ARG A 71 14.82 -46.75 10.42
CA ARG A 71 15.53 -45.47 10.23
C ARG A 71 14.90 -44.33 11.02
N ASP A 72 13.58 -44.24 11.06
CA ASP A 72 12.88 -43.19 11.79
C ASP A 72 13.03 -43.33 13.31
N ILE A 73 12.94 -44.56 13.84
CA ILE A 73 13.15 -44.83 15.28
C ILE A 73 14.59 -44.49 15.68
N LEU A 74 15.58 -44.94 14.90
CA LEU A 74 16.99 -44.64 15.15
C LEU A 74 17.31 -43.15 14.96
N GLY A 75 16.67 -42.51 13.98
CA GLY A 75 16.84 -41.10 13.64
C GLY A 75 16.04 -40.13 14.52
N TYR A 76 15.11 -40.63 15.34
CA TYR A 76 14.16 -39.81 16.10
C TYR A 76 14.83 -38.73 16.94
N GLY A 77 15.90 -39.10 17.66
CA GLY A 77 16.65 -38.16 18.50
C GLY A 77 17.32 -37.04 17.70
N LYS A 78 17.93 -37.40 16.57
CA LYS A 78 18.56 -36.43 15.65
C LYS A 78 17.52 -35.49 15.06
N GLN A 79 16.41 -36.04 14.57
CA GLN A 79 15.35 -35.24 13.95
C GLN A 79 14.66 -34.33 14.97
N ARG A 80 14.47 -34.79 16.22
CA ARG A 80 13.95 -33.95 17.30
C ARG A 80 14.88 -32.78 17.60
N ARG A 81 16.20 -33.02 17.68
CA ARG A 81 17.19 -31.95 17.87
C ARG A 81 17.18 -30.95 16.71
N SER A 82 17.15 -31.43 15.46
CA SER A 82 17.05 -30.57 14.28
C SER A 82 15.80 -29.68 14.32
N ARG A 83 14.64 -30.26 14.64
CA ARG A 83 13.38 -29.50 14.79
C ARG A 83 13.47 -28.43 15.88
N LEU A 84 14.09 -28.74 17.03
CA LEU A 84 14.26 -27.77 18.12
C LEU A 84 15.17 -26.61 17.70
N ILE A 85 16.28 -26.90 17.01
CA ILE A 85 17.18 -25.86 16.49
C ILE A 85 16.47 -24.99 15.46
N GLU A 86 15.69 -25.58 14.57
CA GLU A 86 14.95 -24.86 13.54
C GLU A 86 13.85 -23.98 14.14
N LEU A 87 13.11 -24.49 15.13
CA LEU A 87 12.14 -23.70 15.88
C LEU A 87 12.78 -22.49 16.57
N GLU A 88 13.96 -22.67 17.15
CA GLU A 88 14.68 -21.57 17.79
C GLU A 88 15.16 -20.53 16.76
N ARG A 89 15.68 -20.97 15.62
CA ARG A 89 16.03 -20.08 14.50
C ARG A 89 14.83 -19.27 14.02
N LEU A 90 13.66 -19.90 13.89
CA LEU A 90 12.43 -19.22 13.48
C LEU A 90 11.96 -18.20 14.53
N ARG A 91 12.09 -18.51 15.82
CA ARG A 91 11.80 -17.56 16.90
C ARG A 91 12.69 -16.32 16.82
N ILE A 92 14.00 -16.50 16.70
CA ILE A 92 14.96 -15.41 16.58
C ILE A 92 14.67 -14.58 15.32
N ALA A 93 14.38 -15.24 14.19
CA ALA A 93 14.02 -14.56 12.94
C ALA A 93 12.77 -13.70 13.09
N LYS A 94 11.73 -14.23 13.77
CA LYS A 94 10.50 -13.48 14.06
C LYS A 94 10.78 -12.25 14.91
N GLU A 95 11.55 -12.39 16.00
CA GLU A 95 11.87 -11.26 16.87
C GLU A 95 12.63 -10.16 16.13
N ARG A 96 13.60 -10.53 15.28
CA ARG A 96 14.32 -9.56 14.42
C ARG A 96 13.39 -8.84 13.46
N LEU A 97 12.43 -9.56 12.85
CA LEU A 97 11.43 -8.96 11.96
C LEU A 97 10.51 -8.01 12.72
N ASP A 98 10.09 -8.36 13.94
CA ASP A 98 9.25 -7.50 14.78
C ASP A 98 9.98 -6.20 15.16
N VAL A 99 11.25 -6.29 15.55
CA VAL A 99 12.09 -5.11 15.84
C VAL A 99 12.24 -4.22 14.60
N LYS A 100 12.55 -4.81 13.44
CA LYS A 100 12.68 -4.06 12.18
C LYS A 100 11.36 -3.39 11.78
N THR A 101 10.24 -4.10 11.95
CA THR A 101 8.91 -3.57 11.64
C THR A 101 8.56 -2.38 12.55
N LYS A 102 8.85 -2.48 13.85
CA LYS A 102 8.68 -1.36 14.79
C LYS A 102 9.54 -0.17 14.40
N SER A 103 10.83 -0.38 14.11
CA SER A 103 11.73 0.70 13.70
C SER A 103 11.25 1.45 12.46
N ILE A 104 10.75 0.74 11.45
CA ILE A 104 10.20 1.37 10.23
C ILE A 104 8.92 2.15 10.55
N LYS A 105 8.05 1.62 11.41
CA LYS A 105 6.84 2.35 11.86
C LYS A 105 7.19 3.62 12.63
N ASP A 106 8.17 3.54 13.52
CA ASP A 106 8.64 4.69 14.31
C ASP A 106 9.26 5.75 13.40
N GLN A 107 10.08 5.34 12.41
CA GLN A 107 10.61 6.23 11.38
C GLN A 107 9.47 6.91 10.60
N ALA A 108 8.48 6.14 10.12
CA ALA A 108 7.33 6.69 9.41
C ALA A 108 6.53 7.68 10.28
N SER A 109 6.32 7.37 11.55
CA SER A 109 5.65 8.27 12.50
C SER A 109 6.46 9.56 12.70
N TYR A 110 7.78 9.46 12.87
CA TYR A 110 8.65 10.62 13.01
C TYR A 110 8.62 11.52 11.78
N TYR A 111 8.71 10.94 10.57
CA TYR A 111 8.58 11.70 9.33
C TYR A 111 7.22 12.37 9.20
N ASN A 112 6.13 11.66 9.53
CA ASN A 112 4.80 12.26 9.53
C ASN A 112 4.69 13.41 10.53
N GLN A 113 5.21 13.26 11.75
CA GLN A 113 5.20 14.32 12.74
C GLN A 113 6.03 15.53 12.29
N TYR A 114 7.18 15.29 11.67
CA TYR A 114 8.01 16.34 11.09
C TYR A 114 7.28 17.07 9.96
N LEU A 115 6.66 16.34 9.02
CA LEU A 115 5.84 16.91 7.95
C LEU A 115 4.68 17.75 8.51
N GLN A 116 3.97 17.25 9.53
CA GLN A 116 2.90 18.01 10.19
C GLN A 116 3.43 19.28 10.87
N THR A 117 4.62 19.22 11.48
CA THR A 117 5.26 20.40 12.08
C THR A 117 5.60 21.43 11.00
N CYS A 118 6.16 20.99 9.86
CA CYS A 118 6.39 21.86 8.72
C CYS A 118 5.08 22.48 8.19
N LEU A 119 4.05 21.65 7.95
CA LEU A 119 2.76 22.10 7.45
C LEU A 119 2.06 23.08 8.42
N SER A 120 2.13 22.84 9.73
CA SER A 120 1.58 23.75 10.74
C SER A 120 2.31 25.10 10.79
N GLY A 121 3.61 25.13 10.49
CA GLY A 121 4.37 26.37 10.32
C GLY A 121 4.03 27.13 9.03
N LEU A 122 3.54 26.43 7.99
CA LEU A 122 3.03 27.03 6.75
C LEU A 122 1.55 27.42 6.83
N ALA A 123 0.77 26.83 7.73
CA ALA A 123 -0.63 27.18 7.91
C ALA A 123 -0.76 28.62 8.47
N PRO A 124 -1.55 29.50 7.84
CA PRO A 124 -1.77 30.84 8.37
C PRO A 124 -2.40 30.73 9.77
N PRO A 125 -1.99 31.58 10.74
CA PRO A 125 -2.60 31.55 12.06
C PRO A 125 -4.10 31.80 11.90
N VAL A 126 -4.92 30.88 12.41
CA VAL A 126 -6.37 31.02 12.46
C VAL A 126 -6.67 32.22 13.35
N LYS A 127 -6.78 33.40 12.73
CA LYS A 127 -7.05 34.67 13.42
C LYS A 127 -8.45 34.59 14.05
N LYS A 128 -8.51 34.33 15.36
CA LYS A 128 -9.64 34.74 16.19
C LYS A 128 -9.72 36.27 16.09
N LYS A 129 -10.77 36.76 15.43
CA LYS A 129 -11.01 38.18 15.12
C LYS A 129 -10.93 39.05 16.39
N ARG A 130 -9.84 39.82 16.54
CA ARG A 130 -9.82 41.11 17.24
C ARG A 130 -8.76 42.01 16.61
N GLY A 131 -9.16 43.22 16.24
CA GLY A 131 -8.23 44.33 16.02
C GLY A 131 -7.71 44.50 14.59
N VAL A 132 -8.03 45.66 14.03
CA VAL A 132 -7.57 46.18 12.74
C VAL A 132 -6.05 46.30 12.73
N PHE A 133 -5.39 45.58 11.81
CA PHE A 133 -4.14 46.02 11.21
C PHE A 133 -3.99 45.38 9.83
N GLN A 134 -4.21 46.19 8.79
CA GLN A 134 -3.91 45.86 7.41
C GLN A 134 -2.39 45.84 7.25
N MET A 135 -1.79 44.66 7.26
CA MET A 135 -0.53 44.41 6.57
C MET A 135 -0.73 43.30 5.54
N THR A 136 -0.63 43.75 4.30
CA THR A 136 -0.72 43.06 3.01
C THR A 136 -0.17 41.62 2.97
N LEU A 137 -1.06 40.63 3.02
CA LEU A 137 -0.81 39.30 2.47
C LEU A 137 -0.97 39.36 0.95
N LYS A 138 0.09 39.73 0.23
CA LYS A 138 0.11 39.76 -1.26
C LYS A 138 0.20 38.36 -1.91
N SER A 139 -0.08 37.27 -1.19
CA SER A 139 0.12 35.89 -1.64
C SER A 139 -1.15 35.13 -2.05
N HIS A 140 -2.30 35.80 -2.15
CA HIS A 140 -3.55 35.25 -2.70
C HIS A 140 -3.81 35.69 -4.16
N ARG A 141 -2.76 36.04 -4.91
CA ARG A 141 -2.91 36.50 -6.29
C ARG A 141 -2.80 35.31 -7.24
N SER A 142 -3.87 35.06 -8.01
CA SER A 142 -3.81 34.17 -9.15
C SER A 142 -2.69 34.62 -10.09
N ILE A 143 -1.90 33.68 -10.56
CA ILE A 143 -0.77 33.99 -11.44
C ILE A 143 -1.16 33.62 -12.86
N LYS A 144 -1.08 34.60 -13.76
CA LYS A 144 -1.40 34.43 -15.17
C LYS A 144 -0.11 34.39 -15.97
N TYR A 145 0.11 33.31 -16.70
CA TYR A 145 1.20 33.18 -17.66
C TYR A 145 0.65 32.88 -19.05
N THR A 146 1.10 33.66 -20.04
CA THR A 146 0.90 33.31 -21.44
C THR A 146 1.64 32.01 -21.74
N ALA A 147 1.07 31.14 -22.59
CA ALA A 147 1.71 29.88 -22.95
C ALA A 147 3.10 30.07 -23.57
N THR A 148 3.31 31.13 -24.35
CA THR A 148 4.65 31.50 -24.87
C THR A 148 5.69 31.67 -23.78
N LYS A 149 5.35 32.36 -22.69
CA LYS A 149 6.25 32.56 -21.54
C LYS A 149 6.55 31.27 -20.80
N LEU A 150 5.60 30.32 -20.77
CA LEU A 150 5.84 29.00 -20.18
C LEU A 150 6.75 28.13 -21.06
N ILE A 151 6.66 28.28 -22.38
CA ILE A 151 7.55 27.62 -23.35
C ILE A 151 8.96 28.17 -23.25
N GLU A 152 9.13 29.49 -23.21
CA GLU A 152 10.44 30.13 -23.00
C GLU A 152 11.11 29.69 -21.70
N LYS A 153 10.31 29.44 -20.65
CA LYS A 153 10.78 28.93 -19.36
C LYS A 153 11.02 27.42 -19.36
N GLY A 154 10.69 26.71 -20.45
CA GLY A 154 10.77 25.25 -20.55
C GLY A 154 9.73 24.49 -19.72
N VAL A 155 8.80 25.20 -19.07
CA VAL A 155 7.75 24.58 -18.25
C VAL A 155 6.74 23.89 -19.16
N LEU A 156 6.34 24.55 -20.25
CA LEU A 156 5.45 23.98 -21.26
C LEU A 156 6.29 23.52 -22.45
N ILE A 157 6.17 22.26 -22.84
CA ILE A 157 6.92 21.67 -23.95
C ILE A 157 6.12 21.82 -25.24
N GLU A 158 4.90 21.29 -25.25
CA GLU A 158 4.04 21.28 -26.44
C GLU A 158 2.56 21.22 -26.04
N ILE A 159 1.69 21.81 -26.85
CA ILE A 159 0.23 21.64 -26.75
C ILE A 159 -0.25 20.92 -28.03
N LYS A 160 -0.71 19.68 -27.88
CA LYS A 160 -1.27 18.88 -28.98
C LYS A 160 -2.57 19.51 -29.48
N GLY A 161 -2.63 19.75 -30.79
CA GLY A 161 -3.85 20.22 -31.48
C GLY A 161 -3.99 21.74 -31.62
N LEU A 162 -2.98 22.53 -31.24
CA LEU A 162 -2.93 23.96 -31.53
C LEU A 162 -1.70 24.30 -32.39
N GLU A 163 -1.93 25.09 -33.45
CA GLU A 163 -0.86 25.66 -34.27
C GLU A 163 -0.06 26.70 -33.45
N PRO A 164 1.27 26.85 -33.64
CA PRO A 164 2.12 27.76 -32.87
C PRO A 164 1.64 29.22 -32.83
N LEU A 165 0.87 29.66 -33.84
CA LEU A 165 0.23 30.97 -33.89
C LEU A 165 -0.84 31.15 -32.81
N HIS A 166 -1.64 30.11 -32.55
CA HIS A 166 -2.73 30.14 -31.56
C HIS A 166 -2.24 29.98 -30.12
N VAL A 167 -1.04 29.44 -29.92
CA VAL A 167 -0.42 29.32 -28.59
C VAL A 167 -0.21 30.69 -27.93
N LYS A 168 -0.01 31.76 -28.71
CA LYS A 168 0.15 33.14 -28.19
C LYS A 168 -1.08 33.65 -27.43
N SER A 169 -2.26 33.16 -27.79
CA SER A 169 -3.55 33.59 -27.24
C SER A 169 -4.00 32.77 -26.03
N VAL A 170 -3.23 31.75 -25.64
CA VAL A 170 -3.51 30.90 -24.47
C VAL A 170 -2.86 31.50 -23.23
N ILE A 171 -3.63 31.64 -22.16
CA ILE A 171 -3.20 32.11 -20.85
C ILE A 171 -3.54 31.05 -19.81
N PHE A 172 -2.52 30.57 -19.08
CA PHE A 172 -2.71 29.70 -17.94
C PHE A 172 -2.83 30.54 -16.67
N GLU A 173 -3.94 30.40 -15.95
CA GLU A 173 -4.17 31.01 -14.65
C GLU A 173 -4.02 29.95 -13.55
N ILE A 174 -3.06 30.15 -12.65
CA ILE A 174 -2.78 29.25 -11.53
C ILE A 174 -3.28 29.90 -10.24
N LYS A 175 -4.17 29.22 -9.54
CA LYS A 175 -4.78 29.65 -8.27
C LYS A 175 -4.48 28.65 -7.15
N PRO A 176 -4.03 29.08 -5.97
CA PRO A 176 -3.96 28.21 -4.80
C PRO A 176 -5.37 27.92 -4.28
N LEU A 177 -5.64 26.68 -3.89
CA LEU A 177 -6.93 26.31 -3.29
C LEU A 177 -6.89 26.62 -1.79
N GLU A 178 -7.62 27.65 -1.35
CA GLU A 178 -7.53 28.20 0.03
C GLU A 178 -7.84 27.20 1.16
N LYS A 179 -8.56 26.12 0.84
CA LYS A 179 -9.01 25.13 1.83
C LYS A 179 -7.96 24.05 2.13
N GLU A 180 -7.00 23.80 1.23
CA GLU A 180 -6.05 22.68 1.37
C GLU A 180 -4.65 23.08 0.88
N PRO A 181 -3.63 23.11 1.77
CA PRO A 181 -2.26 23.45 1.37
C PRO A 181 -1.69 22.35 0.46
N GLY A 182 -1.11 22.76 -0.66
CA GLY A 182 -0.51 21.83 -1.63
C GLY A 182 -1.37 21.52 -2.85
N LYS A 183 -2.62 22.01 -2.89
CA LYS A 183 -3.48 21.90 -4.08
C LYS A 183 -3.58 23.22 -4.84
N PHE A 184 -3.39 23.14 -6.14
CA PHE A 184 -3.50 24.26 -7.07
C PHE A 184 -4.56 23.99 -8.13
N LYS A 185 -5.32 25.01 -8.46
CA LYS A 185 -6.25 24.98 -9.59
C LYS A 185 -5.61 25.69 -10.77
N ILE A 186 -5.42 25.00 -11.89
CA ILE A 186 -4.94 25.58 -13.14
C ILE A 186 -6.10 25.68 -14.12
N SER A 187 -6.37 26.89 -14.57
CA SER A 187 -7.36 27.18 -15.60
C SER A 187 -6.65 27.63 -16.88
N ALA A 188 -6.97 27.00 -18.01
CA ALA A 188 -6.52 27.43 -19.32
C ALA A 188 -7.57 28.36 -19.94
N ILE A 189 -7.17 29.62 -20.19
CA ILE A 189 -8.01 30.65 -20.79
C ILE A 189 -7.54 30.85 -22.23
N TYR A 190 -8.42 30.63 -23.20
CA TYR A 190 -8.16 30.89 -24.61
C TYR A 190 -9.11 32.00 -25.09
N LEU A 191 -8.54 33.08 -25.62
CA LEU A 191 -9.31 34.24 -26.11
C LEU A 191 -10.33 34.79 -25.09
N GLY A 192 -10.02 34.70 -23.79
CA GLY A 192 -10.88 35.18 -22.71
C GLY A 192 -11.93 34.17 -22.21
N VAL A 193 -12.06 33.01 -22.84
CA VAL A 193 -12.95 31.92 -22.40
C VAL A 193 -12.13 30.88 -21.63
N ASN A 194 -12.63 30.46 -20.46
CA ASN A 194 -12.04 29.37 -19.69
C ASN A 194 -12.38 28.04 -20.38
N VAL A 195 -11.38 27.37 -20.95
CA VAL A 195 -11.56 26.19 -21.79
C VAL A 195 -11.50 24.92 -20.95
N GLU A 196 -10.50 24.83 -20.08
CA GLU A 196 -10.20 23.63 -19.31
C GLU A 196 -9.68 24.02 -17.93
N GLU A 197 -10.11 23.30 -16.90
CA GLU A 197 -9.75 23.55 -15.51
C GLU A 197 -9.39 22.22 -14.81
N ILE A 198 -8.22 22.18 -14.18
CA ILE A 198 -7.69 20.98 -13.50
C ILE A 198 -7.15 21.35 -12.13
N GLU A 199 -7.32 20.44 -11.19
CA GLU A 199 -6.69 20.49 -9.87
C GLU A 199 -5.40 19.68 -9.90
N LEU A 200 -4.33 20.27 -9.37
CA LEU A 200 -3.01 19.66 -9.22
C LEU A 200 -2.65 19.56 -7.77
N ASP A 201 -2.23 18.37 -7.35
CA ASP A 201 -1.64 18.14 -6.04
C ASP A 201 -0.10 18.11 -6.16
N ILE A 202 0.59 18.93 -5.36
CA ILE A 202 2.06 18.91 -5.29
C ILE A 202 2.55 17.51 -4.89
N GLN A 203 1.82 16.78 -4.04
CA GLN A 203 2.24 15.44 -3.62
C GLN A 203 2.26 14.45 -4.78
N GLU A 204 1.26 14.52 -5.66
CA GLU A 204 1.20 13.67 -6.86
C GLU A 204 2.33 14.01 -7.83
N LEU A 205 2.63 15.30 -8.01
CA LEU A 205 3.76 15.75 -8.84
C LEU A 205 5.12 15.27 -8.28
N LEU A 206 5.31 15.31 -6.96
CA LEU A 206 6.53 14.81 -6.31
C LEU A 206 6.65 13.29 -6.42
N GLN A 207 5.54 12.56 -6.33
CA GLN A 207 5.51 11.11 -6.51
C GLN A 207 5.91 10.72 -7.94
N GLN A 208 5.34 11.38 -8.95
CA GLN A 208 5.69 11.16 -10.36
C GLN A 208 7.16 11.48 -10.64
N GLN A 209 7.70 12.52 -10.00
CA GLN A 209 9.13 12.84 -10.08
C GLN A 209 10.01 11.73 -9.47
N TYR A 210 9.60 11.15 -8.33
CA TYR A 210 10.31 10.03 -7.69
C TYR A 210 10.29 8.76 -8.55
N GLU A 211 9.19 8.53 -9.29
CA GLU A 211 9.05 7.45 -10.26
C GLU A 211 9.86 7.68 -11.55
N GLY A 212 10.51 8.84 -11.68
CA GLY A 212 11.36 9.19 -12.82
C GLY A 212 10.62 9.81 -14.00
N ALA A 213 9.32 10.10 -13.86
CA ALA A 213 8.58 10.85 -14.85
C ALA A 213 9.03 12.32 -14.81
N THR A 214 9.46 12.87 -15.94
CA THR A 214 9.88 14.27 -16.06
C THR A 214 8.83 15.14 -16.73
N ILE A 215 7.85 14.52 -17.40
CA ILE A 215 6.83 15.19 -18.21
C ILE A 215 5.45 14.69 -17.77
N ILE A 216 4.53 15.62 -17.52
CA ILE A 216 3.11 15.36 -17.24
C ILE A 216 2.24 15.93 -18.36
N ASN A 217 1.15 15.26 -18.69
CA ASN A 217 0.14 15.79 -19.60
C ASN A 217 -0.92 16.55 -18.81
N LEU A 218 -0.87 17.88 -18.81
CA LEU A 218 -2.00 18.69 -18.36
C LEU A 218 -3.07 18.74 -19.45
N PHE A 219 -4.33 18.61 -19.02
CA PHE A 219 -5.49 18.70 -19.90
C PHE A 219 -5.55 17.66 -21.04
N GLY A 220 -4.79 16.56 -20.92
CA GLY A 220 -4.69 15.51 -21.94
C GLY A 220 -4.06 15.96 -23.26
N LYS A 221 -3.61 17.21 -23.37
CA LYS A 221 -3.09 17.81 -24.60
C LYS A 221 -1.80 18.59 -24.39
N ALA A 222 -1.54 19.14 -23.21
CA ALA A 222 -0.36 19.96 -22.93
C ALA A 222 0.71 19.16 -22.17
N ALA A 223 1.86 18.93 -22.78
CA ALA A 223 3.01 18.29 -22.15
C ALA A 223 3.83 19.33 -21.37
N ILE A 224 4.01 19.10 -20.06
CA ILE A 224 4.65 20.04 -19.13
C ILE A 224 5.77 19.35 -18.36
N ASN A 225 6.87 20.04 -18.16
CA ASN A 225 8.00 19.55 -17.36
C ASN A 225 7.69 19.70 -15.86
N ILE A 226 7.68 18.57 -15.14
CA ILE A 226 7.33 18.51 -13.71
C ILE A 226 8.31 19.32 -12.87
N ASN A 227 9.62 19.21 -13.12
CA ASN A 227 10.66 19.88 -12.33
C ASN A 227 10.56 21.40 -12.46
N LEU A 228 10.38 21.90 -13.68
CA LEU A 228 10.30 23.33 -13.96
C LEU A 228 8.96 23.92 -13.50
N LEU A 229 7.87 23.15 -13.60
CA LEU A 229 6.57 23.53 -13.03
C LEU A 229 6.68 23.65 -11.50
N LEU A 230 7.26 22.64 -10.85
CA LEU A 230 7.46 22.62 -9.41
C LEU A 230 8.33 23.78 -8.93
N HIS A 231 9.42 24.06 -9.65
CA HIS A 231 10.27 25.23 -9.39
C HIS A 231 9.49 26.55 -9.54
N LEU A 232 8.66 26.69 -10.59
CA LEU A 232 7.83 27.87 -10.80
C LEU A 232 6.81 28.07 -9.67
N LEU A 233 6.20 26.98 -9.20
CA LEU A 233 5.24 27.00 -8.10
C LEU A 233 5.95 27.39 -6.78
N TYR A 234 7.08 26.76 -6.46
CA TYR A 234 7.84 27.11 -5.25
C TYR A 234 8.36 28.54 -5.27
N ALA A 235 8.93 28.99 -6.39
CA ALA A 235 9.46 30.35 -6.50
C ALA A 235 8.38 31.43 -6.36
N LYS A 236 7.12 31.14 -6.72
CA LYS A 236 6.05 32.13 -6.73
C LYS A 236 5.12 32.07 -5.53
N PHE A 237 4.77 30.88 -5.07
CA PHE A 237 3.81 30.69 -3.97
C PHE A 237 4.49 30.40 -2.63
N TYR A 238 5.75 29.98 -2.61
CA TYR A 238 6.52 29.67 -1.40
C TYR A 238 7.84 30.44 -1.36
N PRO A 239 7.83 31.79 -1.39
CA PRO A 239 9.06 32.56 -1.23
C PRO A 239 9.69 32.22 0.12
N LYS A 240 10.95 31.77 0.11
CA LYS A 240 11.75 31.60 1.33
C LYS A 240 11.83 32.96 2.02
N LYS A 241 11.42 33.01 3.29
CA LYS A 241 11.68 34.16 4.18
C LYS A 241 13.16 34.25 4.48
#